data_AF-W2ZCK6-F1
#
_entry.id   AF-W2ZCK6-F1
#
_cell.length_a   1.000
_cell.length_b   1.000
_cell.length_c   1.000
_cell.angle_alpha   90.00
_cell.angle_beta   90.00
_cell.angle_gamma   90.00
#
_symmetry.space_group_name_H-M   'P 1'
#
loop_
_entity.id
_entity.type
_entity.pdbx_description
1 polymer ?
#
loop_
_entity_poly.entity_id
_entity_poly.type
_entity_poly.pdbx_seq_one_letter_code
_entity_poly.pdbx_strand_id
1 'polypeptide(L)'
;MEGGSSLDQLFRDDIKPRDLPPCDVEHLDEILLVLKTSHPTVRSKVLKDLTDKDGAYIVKLLDLFDVCELDADKTVLHKLFDIFYAMLEMCNRGVIEILLNETNFISVVGVFGYNPGLIREMDFRTALEGDGGFQEVIPITDRRVVERVHMNFRIQVIKDNVLSRSLPDGCVLLLEHMANENNFHTFRSFPRLKTTGSPSKTSYQAATKEWMALDY
;
A
#
# COMPACT_ATOMS: atom_id res chain seq x y z
N MET A 1 -11.66 -26.22 44.77
CA MET A 1 -11.89 -26.40 43.33
C MET A 1 -12.79 -25.27 42.88
N GLU A 2 -12.20 -24.13 42.55
CA GLU A 2 -12.93 -23.00 41.97
C GLU A 2 -12.69 -23.03 40.46
N GLY A 3 -13.79 -23.16 39.72
CA GLY A 3 -13.80 -23.10 38.27
C GLY A 3 -13.49 -21.69 37.82
N GLY A 4 -12.26 -21.47 37.34
CA GLY A 4 -11.95 -20.33 36.50
C GLY A 4 -12.83 -20.38 35.26
N SER A 5 -13.52 -19.28 35.00
CA SER A 5 -14.42 -19.12 33.87
C SER A 5 -13.67 -19.36 32.56
N SER A 6 -14.28 -20.08 31.62
CA SER A 6 -13.77 -20.27 30.25
C SER A 6 -13.48 -18.94 29.53
N LEU A 7 -14.07 -17.83 30.01
CA LEU A 7 -13.81 -16.47 29.52
C LEU A 7 -12.47 -15.89 30.00
N ASP A 8 -11.94 -16.31 31.15
CA ASP A 8 -10.65 -15.83 31.67
C ASP A 8 -9.47 -16.39 30.84
N GLN A 9 -9.69 -17.49 30.11
CA GLN A 9 -8.71 -18.02 29.15
C GLN A 9 -8.72 -17.28 27.80
N LEU A 10 -9.78 -16.52 27.48
CA LEU A 10 -9.88 -15.73 26.24
C LEU A 10 -9.12 -14.40 26.34
N PHE A 11 -8.90 -13.91 27.56
CA PHE A 11 -8.10 -12.71 27.83
C PHE A 11 -6.87 -13.12 28.66
N ARG A 12 -5.88 -13.74 28.02
CA ARG A 12 -4.55 -13.80 28.63
C ARG A 12 -4.00 -12.38 28.75
N ASP A 13 -4.04 -11.83 29.96
CA ASP A 13 -3.44 -10.55 30.37
C ASP A 13 -1.91 -10.50 30.19
N ASP A 14 -1.30 -11.59 29.74
CA ASP A 14 0.14 -11.81 29.64
C ASP A 14 0.71 -11.74 28.20
N ILE A 15 -0.09 -11.36 27.18
CA ILE A 15 0.45 -11.07 25.84
C ILE A 15 1.06 -9.66 25.84
N LYS A 16 2.35 -9.59 26.16
CA LYS A 16 3.14 -8.35 26.04
C LYS A 16 3.15 -7.87 24.59
N PRO A 17 3.07 -6.55 24.35
CA PRO A 17 3.27 -5.99 23.03
C PRO A 17 4.65 -6.43 22.50
N ARG A 18 4.68 -7.15 21.35
CA ARG A 18 5.92 -7.61 20.72
C ARG A 18 6.46 -6.50 19.82
N ASP A 19 7.74 -6.19 19.94
CA ASP A 19 8.43 -5.26 19.03
C ASP A 19 8.56 -5.89 17.64
N LEU A 20 8.65 -5.04 16.61
CA LEU A 20 8.97 -5.51 15.28
C LEU A 20 10.39 -6.11 15.26
N PRO A 21 10.58 -7.30 14.65
CA PRO A 21 11.90 -7.91 14.51
C PRO A 21 12.87 -7.07 13.67
N PRO A 22 14.19 -7.36 13.71
CA PRO A 22 15.16 -6.72 12.81
C PRO A 22 14.83 -6.93 11.32
N CYS A 23 15.08 -5.92 10.47
CA CYS A 23 14.90 -6.01 9.02
C CYS A 23 16.10 -6.70 8.36
N ASP A 24 16.22 -8.02 8.52
CA ASP A 24 17.23 -8.84 7.85
C ASP A 24 16.63 -10.18 7.38
N VAL A 25 17.40 -10.92 6.57
CA VAL A 25 16.95 -12.17 5.94
C VAL A 25 16.60 -13.26 6.97
N GLU A 26 17.27 -13.28 8.11
CA GLU A 26 17.08 -14.30 9.15
C GLU A 26 15.74 -14.15 9.87
N HIS A 27 15.21 -12.93 9.94
CA HIS A 27 13.99 -12.61 10.70
C HIS A 27 12.72 -12.46 9.83
N LEU A 28 12.79 -12.64 8.50
CA LEU A 28 11.62 -12.44 7.61
C LEU A 28 10.39 -13.25 8.03
N ASP A 29 10.56 -14.51 8.44
CA ASP A 29 9.46 -15.37 8.89
C ASP A 29 8.82 -14.86 10.20
N GLU A 30 9.65 -14.30 11.10
CA GLU A 30 9.17 -13.70 12.34
C GLU A 30 8.41 -12.40 12.08
N ILE A 31 8.90 -11.56 11.16
CA ILE A 31 8.22 -10.34 10.75
C ILE A 31 6.82 -10.68 10.22
N LEU A 32 6.73 -11.63 9.29
CA LEU A 32 5.47 -12.06 8.71
C LEU A 32 4.49 -12.58 9.77
N LEU A 33 4.99 -13.37 10.73
CA LEU A 33 4.19 -13.89 11.84
C LEU A 33 3.61 -12.75 12.71
N VAL A 34 4.41 -11.73 13.02
CA VAL A 34 3.98 -10.58 13.82
C VAL A 34 2.94 -9.74 13.07
N LEU A 35 3.14 -9.51 11.76
CA LEU A 35 2.19 -8.77 10.92
C LEU A 35 0.82 -9.45 10.80
N LYS A 36 0.80 -10.79 10.71
CA LYS A 36 -0.42 -11.61 10.58
C LYS A 36 -1.15 -11.88 11.91
N THR A 37 -0.73 -11.25 13.00
CA THR A 37 -1.39 -11.45 14.30
C THR A 37 -2.83 -10.92 14.32
N SER A 38 -3.74 -11.73 14.86
CA SER A 38 -5.12 -11.30 15.16
C SER A 38 -5.27 -10.67 16.54
N HIS A 39 -4.21 -10.65 17.36
CA HIS A 39 -4.29 -10.13 18.72
C HIS A 39 -4.36 -8.58 18.71
N PRO A 40 -5.43 -7.96 19.25
CA PRO A 40 -5.65 -6.51 19.11
C PRO A 40 -4.50 -5.65 19.64
N THR A 41 -3.96 -5.96 20.82
CA THR A 41 -2.88 -5.17 21.45
C THR A 41 -1.58 -5.23 20.65
N VAL A 42 -1.23 -6.42 20.12
CA VAL A 42 -0.01 -6.58 19.33
C VAL A 42 -0.20 -5.88 17.99
N ARG A 43 -1.35 -6.07 17.35
CA ARG A 43 -1.70 -5.41 16.09
C ARG A 43 -1.66 -3.89 16.19
N SER A 44 -2.21 -3.30 17.27
CA SER A 44 -2.14 -1.84 17.50
C SER A 44 -0.71 -1.34 17.68
N LYS A 45 0.15 -2.07 18.39
CA LYS A 45 1.57 -1.73 18.50
C LYS A 45 2.29 -1.83 17.16
N VAL A 46 2.09 -2.93 16.43
CA VAL A 46 2.69 -3.15 15.10
C VAL A 46 2.32 -2.01 14.16
N LEU A 47 1.05 -1.60 14.10
CA LEU A 47 0.63 -0.46 13.31
C LEU A 47 1.36 0.82 13.71
N LYS A 48 1.48 1.08 15.01
CA LYS A 48 2.22 2.25 15.51
C LYS A 48 3.68 2.19 15.06
N ASP A 49 4.35 1.06 15.23
CA ASP A 49 5.77 0.89 14.91
C ASP A 49 6.00 0.96 13.38
N LEU A 50 5.08 0.45 12.56
CA LEU A 50 5.13 0.58 11.09
C LEU A 50 4.95 2.02 10.61
N THR A 51 4.18 2.84 11.32
CA THR A 51 3.97 4.26 11.00
C THR A 51 4.95 5.20 11.71
N ASP A 52 5.76 4.69 12.63
CA ASP A 52 6.70 5.51 13.39
C ASP A 52 7.77 6.11 12.46
N LYS A 53 8.13 7.37 12.71
CA LYS A 53 9.15 8.11 11.94
C LYS A 53 8.93 8.02 10.43
N ASP A 54 7.69 8.26 10.01
CA ASP A 54 7.28 8.26 8.60
C ASP A 54 7.53 6.91 7.90
N GLY A 55 7.44 5.82 8.66
CA GLY A 55 7.62 4.46 8.18
C GLY A 55 9.06 4.04 7.97
N ALA A 56 9.97 4.50 8.83
CA ALA A 56 11.37 4.11 8.79
C ALA A 56 11.60 2.58 8.79
N TYR A 57 10.68 1.81 9.38
CA TYR A 57 10.72 0.34 9.33
C TYR A 57 10.44 -0.21 7.93
N ILE A 58 9.43 0.35 7.25
CA ILE A 58 9.06 -0.02 5.88
C ILE A 58 10.21 0.31 4.92
N VAL A 59 10.80 1.50 5.05
CA VAL A 59 11.95 1.92 4.24
C VAL A 59 13.14 0.96 4.40
N LYS A 60 13.47 0.55 5.63
CA LYS A 60 14.53 -0.45 5.86
C LYS A 60 14.26 -1.80 5.20
N LEU A 61 13.00 -2.21 5.10
CA LEU A 61 12.64 -3.45 4.39
C LEU A 61 12.74 -3.28 2.87
N LEU A 62 12.48 -2.08 2.34
CA LEU A 62 12.73 -1.76 0.93
C LEU A 62 14.23 -1.75 0.64
N ASP A 63 15.05 -1.16 1.51
CA ASP A 63 16.52 -1.19 1.37
C ASP A 63 17.06 -2.64 1.38
N LEU A 64 16.52 -3.49 2.26
CA LEU A 64 16.85 -4.92 2.29
C LEU A 64 16.42 -5.60 0.98
N PHE A 65 15.23 -5.28 0.48
CA PHE A 65 14.73 -5.82 -0.78
C PHE A 65 15.64 -5.47 -1.95
N ASP A 66 16.11 -4.23 -2.06
CA ASP A 66 17.03 -3.82 -3.13
C ASP A 66 18.33 -4.64 -3.10
N VAL A 67 18.87 -4.94 -1.91
CA VAL A 67 20.04 -5.82 -1.76
C VAL A 67 19.71 -7.26 -2.19
N CYS A 68 18.59 -7.82 -1.71
CA CYS A 68 18.18 -9.18 -2.04
C CYS A 68 17.82 -9.35 -3.53
N GLU A 69 17.34 -8.30 -4.18
CA GLU A 69 17.03 -8.27 -5.62
C GLU A 69 18.30 -8.43 -6.46
N LEU A 70 19.43 -7.85 -6.03
CA LEU A 70 20.73 -8.03 -6.68
C LEU A 70 21.26 -9.47 -6.58
N ASP A 71 21.02 -10.13 -5.44
CA ASP A 71 21.42 -11.52 -5.22
C ASP A 71 20.49 -12.53 -5.94
N ALA A 72 19.33 -12.06 -6.44
CA ALA A 72 18.34 -12.82 -7.19
C ALA A 72 17.80 -14.09 -6.46
N ASP A 73 17.84 -14.13 -5.13
CA ASP A 73 17.27 -15.22 -4.35
C ASP A 73 15.73 -15.12 -4.28
N LYS A 74 15.06 -15.87 -5.16
CA LYS A 74 13.60 -15.92 -5.24
C LYS A 74 12.92 -16.33 -3.93
N THR A 75 13.57 -17.16 -3.10
CA THR A 75 12.98 -17.57 -1.82
C THR A 75 12.84 -16.37 -0.90
N VAL A 76 13.86 -15.52 -0.84
CA VAL A 76 13.86 -14.31 -0.03
C VAL A 76 12.91 -13.26 -0.60
N LEU A 77 12.89 -13.08 -1.93
CA LEU A 77 12.00 -12.14 -2.61
C LEU A 77 10.52 -12.49 -2.41
N HIS A 78 10.16 -13.77 -2.43
CA HIS A 78 8.78 -14.21 -2.12
C HIS A 78 8.40 -13.95 -0.65
N LYS A 79 9.33 -14.10 0.31
CA LYS A 79 9.06 -13.74 1.70
C LYS A 79 8.84 -12.25 1.88
N LEU A 80 9.63 -11.43 1.19
CA LEU A 80 9.45 -9.98 1.17
C LEU A 80 8.10 -9.61 0.54
N PHE A 81 7.71 -10.26 -0.56
CA PHE A 81 6.36 -10.14 -1.12
C PHE A 81 5.28 -10.40 -0.06
N ASP A 82 5.35 -11.53 0.65
CA ASP A 82 4.35 -11.89 1.67
C ASP A 82 4.29 -10.87 2.82
N ILE A 83 5.42 -10.29 3.21
CA ILE A 83 5.52 -9.24 4.25
C ILE A 83 4.81 -7.96 3.79
N PHE A 84 5.13 -7.44 2.60
CA PHE A 84 4.51 -6.22 2.08
C PHE A 84 3.02 -6.43 1.79
N TYR A 85 2.66 -7.63 1.33
CA TYR A 85 1.27 -8.01 1.13
C TYR A 85 0.51 -8.04 2.46
N ALA A 86 1.09 -8.62 3.52
CA ALA A 86 0.49 -8.61 4.86
C ALA A 86 0.30 -7.17 5.41
N MET A 87 1.21 -6.24 5.10
CA MET A 87 1.04 -4.82 5.47
C MET A 87 -0.16 -4.17 4.76
N LEU A 88 -0.35 -4.44 3.46
CA LEU A 88 -1.55 -4.01 2.73
C LEU A 88 -2.82 -4.62 3.32
N GLU A 89 -2.80 -5.91 3.64
CA GLU A 89 -3.93 -6.62 4.26
C GLU A 89 -4.32 -6.08 5.64
N MET A 90 -3.43 -5.32 6.30
CA MET A 90 -3.80 -4.64 7.54
C MET A 90 -4.90 -3.59 7.33
N CYS A 91 -5.21 -3.17 6.10
CA CYS A 91 -6.28 -2.22 5.80
C CYS A 91 -6.19 -0.95 6.67
N ASN A 92 -4.97 -0.45 6.90
CA ASN A 92 -4.74 0.74 7.72
C ASN A 92 -4.31 1.90 6.83
N ARG A 93 -5.00 3.04 6.96
CA ARG A 93 -4.76 4.23 6.14
C ARG A 93 -3.32 4.73 6.23
N GLY A 94 -2.75 4.84 7.43
CA GLY A 94 -1.38 5.36 7.61
C GLY A 94 -0.33 4.45 6.98
N VAL A 95 -0.49 3.13 7.10
CA VAL A 95 0.40 2.16 6.45
C VAL A 95 0.28 2.26 4.91
N ILE A 96 -0.94 2.33 4.37
CA ILE A 96 -1.17 2.47 2.92
C ILE A 96 -0.58 3.79 2.41
N GLU A 97 -0.77 4.91 3.14
CA GLU A 97 -0.21 6.21 2.75
C GLU A 97 1.31 6.17 2.67
N ILE A 98 1.99 5.47 3.59
CA ILE A 98 3.45 5.30 3.55
C ILE A 98 3.87 4.37 2.40
N LEU A 99 3.20 3.24 2.21
CA LEU A 99 3.52 2.31 1.11
C LEU A 99 3.37 2.97 -0.26
N LEU A 100 2.37 3.83 -0.41
CA LEU A 100 2.03 4.50 -1.68
C LEU A 100 2.51 5.96 -1.73
N ASN A 101 3.41 6.37 -0.83
CA ASN A 101 4.01 7.69 -0.93
C ASN A 101 4.94 7.76 -2.15
N GLU A 102 5.37 8.98 -2.48
CA GLU A 102 6.15 9.23 -3.70
C GLU A 102 7.48 8.47 -3.72
N THR A 103 8.15 8.39 -2.58
CA THR A 103 9.49 7.80 -2.44
C THR A 103 9.48 6.29 -2.43
N ASN A 104 8.41 5.66 -1.93
CA ASN A 104 8.36 4.22 -1.71
C ASN A 104 7.67 3.47 -2.84
N PHE A 105 6.77 4.12 -3.56
CA PHE A 105 5.84 3.45 -4.48
C PHE A 105 6.52 2.55 -5.51
N ILE A 106 7.63 3.00 -6.12
CA ILE A 106 8.34 2.23 -7.15
C ILE A 106 9.01 0.98 -6.60
N SER A 107 9.64 1.08 -5.43
CA SER A 107 10.21 -0.09 -4.76
C SER A 107 9.11 -1.04 -4.30
N VAL A 108 7.98 -0.51 -3.81
CA VAL A 108 6.81 -1.32 -3.39
C VAL A 108 6.21 -2.10 -4.56
N VAL A 109 6.01 -1.50 -5.73
CA VAL A 109 5.55 -2.27 -6.90
C VAL A 109 6.61 -3.24 -7.38
N GLY A 110 7.90 -2.91 -7.25
CA GLY A 110 9.01 -3.85 -7.45
C GLY A 110 8.87 -5.11 -6.62
N VAL A 111 8.62 -4.97 -5.31
CA VAL A 111 8.35 -6.11 -4.40
C VAL A 111 7.16 -6.94 -4.92
N PHE A 112 6.07 -6.28 -5.34
CA PHE A 112 4.90 -6.97 -5.85
C PHE A 112 5.12 -7.66 -7.21
N GLY A 113 6.15 -7.29 -7.97
CA GLY A 113 6.55 -7.97 -9.20
C GLY A 113 6.95 -9.44 -8.97
N TYR A 114 7.41 -9.77 -7.76
CA TYR A 114 7.79 -11.11 -7.31
C TYR A 114 6.64 -11.92 -6.70
N ASN A 115 5.39 -11.60 -7.04
CA ASN A 115 4.24 -12.37 -6.57
C ASN A 115 4.33 -13.85 -7.02
N PRO A 116 4.45 -14.82 -6.09
CA PRO A 116 4.59 -16.25 -6.43
C PRO A 116 3.31 -16.85 -7.05
N GLY A 117 2.18 -16.16 -6.95
CA GLY A 117 0.90 -16.57 -7.54
C GLY A 117 0.75 -16.23 -9.02
N LEU A 118 1.70 -15.49 -9.62
CA LEU A 118 1.68 -15.17 -11.04
C LEU A 118 2.40 -16.23 -11.87
N ILE A 119 1.89 -16.50 -13.07
CA ILE A 119 2.54 -17.41 -14.03
C ILE A 119 3.91 -16.85 -14.47
N ARG A 120 4.04 -15.52 -14.48
CA ARG A 120 5.28 -14.79 -14.76
C ARG A 120 5.34 -13.56 -13.86
N GLU A 121 6.55 -13.25 -13.40
CA GLU A 121 6.83 -11.98 -12.73
C GLU A 121 6.43 -10.81 -13.62
N MET A 122 5.94 -9.75 -12.98
CA MET A 122 5.56 -8.52 -13.66
C MET A 122 6.60 -7.44 -13.37
N ASP A 123 7.19 -6.89 -14.42
CA ASP A 123 8.05 -5.72 -14.32
C ASP A 123 7.19 -4.46 -14.25
N PHE A 124 6.67 -4.20 -13.05
CA PHE A 124 5.84 -3.02 -12.81
C PHE A 124 6.62 -1.73 -12.95
N ARG A 125 7.93 -1.73 -12.67
CA ARG A 125 8.76 -0.53 -12.77
C ARG A 125 8.82 -0.06 -14.21
N THR A 126 9.25 -0.94 -15.13
CA THR A 126 9.31 -0.60 -16.56
C THR A 126 7.93 -0.37 -17.18
N ALA A 127 6.87 -1.03 -16.68
CA ALA A 127 5.50 -0.75 -17.13
C ALA A 127 5.00 0.65 -16.72
N LEU A 128 5.52 1.21 -15.63
CA LEU A 128 5.22 2.57 -15.18
C LEU A 128 6.12 3.62 -15.85
N GLU A 129 7.37 3.27 -16.19
CA GLU A 129 8.36 4.12 -16.89
C GLU A 129 8.06 4.36 -18.40
N GLY A 130 6.85 4.07 -18.88
CA GLY A 130 6.50 4.11 -20.31
C GLY A 130 6.43 5.51 -20.94
N ASP A 131 6.82 5.61 -22.22
CA ASP A 131 6.87 6.83 -23.05
C ASP A 131 5.52 7.58 -23.12
N GLY A 132 5.44 8.72 -22.44
CA GLY A 132 4.38 9.71 -22.69
C GLY A 132 4.04 10.61 -21.52
N GLY A 133 5.02 11.30 -20.91
CA GLY A 133 4.90 12.10 -19.68
C GLY A 133 3.67 13.00 -19.51
N PHE A 134 3.42 13.45 -18.28
CA PHE A 134 2.21 14.12 -17.82
C PHE A 134 1.74 15.23 -18.77
N GLN A 135 0.65 14.99 -19.48
CA GLN A 135 -0.01 16.00 -20.31
C GLN A 135 -1.01 16.76 -19.44
N GLU A 136 -0.52 17.83 -18.82
CA GLU A 136 -1.35 18.75 -18.06
C GLU A 136 -2.33 19.48 -18.97
N VAL A 137 -3.54 18.93 -19.15
CA VAL A 137 -4.58 19.60 -19.96
C VAL A 137 -5.07 20.89 -19.26
N ILE A 138 -4.86 21.01 -17.95
CA ILE A 138 -5.16 22.20 -17.12
C ILE A 138 -4.09 22.38 -16.03
N PRO A 139 -3.40 23.54 -15.95
CA PRO A 139 -2.40 23.81 -14.91
C PRO A 139 -2.95 23.64 -13.49
N ILE A 140 -2.42 22.68 -12.73
CA ILE A 140 -2.69 22.46 -11.32
C ILE A 140 -1.66 23.26 -10.51
N THR A 141 -2.07 24.43 -10.05
CA THR A 141 -1.18 25.32 -9.27
C THR A 141 -0.94 24.85 -7.84
N ASP A 142 -1.83 24.03 -7.29
CA ASP A 142 -1.73 23.50 -5.92
C ASP A 142 -1.08 22.12 -5.91
N ARG A 143 0.15 22.04 -5.41
CA ARG A 143 0.91 20.79 -5.24
C ARG A 143 0.14 19.74 -4.43
N ARG A 144 -0.71 20.14 -3.47
CA ARG A 144 -1.52 19.22 -2.67
C ARG A 144 -2.62 18.53 -3.48
N VAL A 145 -3.04 19.13 -4.59
CA VAL A 145 -4.01 18.53 -5.52
C VAL A 145 -3.28 17.54 -6.43
N VAL A 146 -2.08 17.92 -6.90
CA VAL A 146 -1.19 17.03 -7.66
C VAL A 146 -0.89 15.75 -6.88
N GLU A 147 -0.45 15.86 -5.63
CA GLU A 147 -0.20 14.71 -4.74
C GLU A 147 -1.40 13.78 -4.59
N ARG A 148 -2.62 14.33 -4.53
CA ARG A 148 -3.87 13.54 -4.44
C ARG A 148 -4.18 12.82 -5.74
N VAL A 149 -3.90 13.43 -6.89
CA VAL A 149 -4.04 12.79 -8.20
C VAL A 149 -3.05 11.62 -8.31
N HIS A 150 -1.79 11.81 -7.94
CA HIS A 150 -0.80 10.72 -7.92
C HIS A 150 -1.16 9.63 -6.92
N MET A 151 -1.63 9.97 -5.71
CA MET A 151 -2.09 8.97 -4.76
C MET A 151 -3.23 8.12 -5.36
N ASN A 152 -4.17 8.73 -6.09
CA ASN A 152 -5.23 7.99 -6.78
C ASN A 152 -4.71 7.09 -7.89
N PHE A 153 -3.69 7.53 -8.64
CA PHE A 153 -3.01 6.66 -9.60
C PHE A 153 -2.42 5.44 -8.91
N ARG A 154 -1.62 5.64 -7.87
CA ARG A 154 -0.93 4.57 -7.15
C ARG A 154 -1.92 3.58 -6.56
N ILE A 155 -3.02 4.07 -5.98
CA ILE A 155 -4.14 3.22 -5.55
C ILE A 155 -4.69 2.38 -6.70
N GLN A 156 -4.92 2.99 -7.88
CA GLN A 156 -5.42 2.28 -9.04
C GLN A 156 -4.43 1.24 -9.56
N VAL A 157 -3.14 1.56 -9.61
CA VAL A 157 -2.08 0.61 -10.00
C VAL A 157 -2.12 -0.59 -9.08
N ILE A 158 -2.13 -0.39 -7.76
CA ILE A 158 -2.23 -1.48 -6.80
C ILE A 158 -3.50 -2.31 -7.06
N LYS A 159 -4.67 -1.68 -7.21
CA LYS A 159 -5.96 -2.33 -7.51
C LYS A 159 -5.97 -3.16 -8.80
N ASP A 160 -5.30 -2.71 -9.85
CA ASP A 160 -5.33 -3.39 -11.15
C ASP A 160 -4.23 -4.45 -11.29
N ASN A 161 -3.08 -4.22 -10.67
CA ASN A 161 -1.85 -4.95 -10.97
C ASN A 161 -1.41 -5.90 -9.86
N VAL A 162 -1.56 -5.50 -8.61
CA VAL A 162 -1.23 -6.35 -7.47
C VAL A 162 -2.41 -7.27 -7.12
N LEU A 163 -3.63 -6.90 -7.55
CA LEU A 163 -4.87 -7.30 -6.88
C LEU A 163 -5.87 -8.06 -7.73
N SER A 164 -5.45 -8.75 -8.78
CA SER A 164 -6.43 -9.40 -9.65
C SER A 164 -7.29 -10.49 -8.96
N ARG A 165 -7.00 -10.99 -7.74
CA ARG A 165 -7.91 -11.90 -6.99
C ARG A 165 -7.89 -11.95 -5.43
N SER A 166 -7.08 -11.20 -4.68
CA SER A 166 -6.75 -11.65 -3.29
C SER A 166 -6.88 -10.68 -2.11
N LEU A 167 -7.08 -9.37 -2.27
CA LEU A 167 -7.21 -8.50 -1.08
C LEU A 167 -8.53 -8.71 -0.34
N PRO A 168 -8.54 -8.62 1.00
CA PRO A 168 -9.79 -8.55 1.77
C PRO A 168 -10.67 -7.37 1.33
N ASP A 169 -11.99 -7.58 1.29
CA ASP A 169 -12.98 -6.57 0.92
C ASP A 169 -12.80 -5.25 1.69
N GLY A 170 -12.42 -5.34 2.98
CA GLY A 170 -12.14 -4.18 3.82
C GLY A 170 -11.02 -3.29 3.29
N CYS A 171 -9.98 -3.87 2.67
CA CYS A 171 -8.89 -3.09 2.09
C CYS A 171 -9.34 -2.39 0.82
N VAL A 172 -10.08 -3.10 -0.04
CA VAL A 172 -10.64 -2.54 -1.28
C VAL A 172 -11.54 -1.35 -0.98
N LEU A 173 -12.42 -1.48 0.02
CA LEU A 173 -13.30 -0.40 0.46
C LEU A 173 -12.53 0.80 1.01
N LEU A 174 -11.43 0.58 1.75
CA LEU A 174 -10.58 1.66 2.23
C LEU A 174 -9.88 2.39 1.08
N LEU A 175 -9.31 1.65 0.13
CA LEU A 175 -8.66 2.23 -1.05
C LEU A 175 -9.66 3.05 -1.89
N GLU A 176 -10.88 2.55 -2.05
CA GLU A 176 -11.95 3.29 -2.71
C GLU A 176 -12.36 4.55 -1.94
N HIS A 177 -12.45 4.46 -0.62
CA HIS A 177 -12.74 5.61 0.22
C HIS A 177 -11.67 6.70 0.08
N MET A 178 -10.38 6.32 0.16
CA MET A 178 -9.25 7.23 -0.04
C MET A 178 -9.30 7.87 -1.43
N ALA A 179 -9.55 7.07 -2.47
CA ALA A 179 -9.64 7.57 -3.83
C ALA A 179 -10.79 8.58 -4.02
N ASN A 180 -11.94 8.30 -3.41
CA ASN A 180 -13.10 9.19 -3.44
C ASN A 180 -12.86 10.50 -2.66
N GLU A 181 -12.21 10.44 -1.50
CA GLU A 181 -11.81 11.62 -0.73
C GLU A 181 -10.88 12.53 -1.54
N ASN A 182 -9.85 11.95 -2.16
CA ASN A 182 -8.92 12.66 -3.03
C ASN A 182 -9.64 13.32 -4.21
N ASN A 183 -10.54 12.59 -4.89
CA ASN A 183 -11.34 13.11 -6.00
C ASN A 183 -12.21 14.30 -5.57
N PHE A 184 -12.81 14.24 -4.38
CA PHE A 184 -13.61 15.33 -3.84
C PHE A 184 -12.79 16.61 -3.66
N HIS A 185 -11.58 16.49 -3.10
CA HIS A 185 -10.67 17.62 -2.94
C HIS A 185 -10.19 18.18 -4.28
N THR A 186 -9.77 17.31 -5.20
CA THR A 186 -9.37 17.68 -6.56
C THR A 186 -10.50 18.45 -7.26
N PHE A 187 -11.74 17.96 -7.23
CA PHE A 187 -12.88 18.62 -7.86
C PHE A 187 -13.19 20.01 -7.29
N ARG A 188 -13.00 20.21 -5.97
CA ARG A 188 -13.19 21.54 -5.37
C ARG A 188 -12.15 22.55 -5.85
N SER A 189 -10.96 22.11 -6.21
CA SER A 189 -9.88 22.95 -6.73
C SER A 189 -10.05 23.33 -8.22
N PHE A 190 -10.99 22.71 -8.95
CA PHE A 190 -11.32 23.04 -10.34
C PHE A 190 -12.74 23.61 -10.52
N PRO A 191 -12.96 24.93 -10.35
CA PRO A 191 -14.27 25.56 -10.57
C PRO A 191 -14.79 25.43 -12.01
N ARG A 192 -13.91 25.32 -13.01
CA ARG A 192 -14.27 25.29 -14.44
C ARG A 192 -14.88 23.98 -14.92
N LEU A 193 -14.79 22.89 -14.16
CA LEU A 193 -15.47 21.62 -14.48
C LEU A 193 -16.96 21.62 -14.08
N LYS A 194 -17.43 22.68 -13.40
CA LYS A 194 -18.85 22.83 -13.00
C LYS A 194 -19.75 23.39 -14.10
N THR A 195 -19.17 23.98 -15.15
CA THR A 195 -19.93 24.74 -16.17
C THR A 195 -20.26 23.94 -17.42
N THR A 196 -19.66 22.77 -17.61
CA THR A 196 -20.05 21.80 -18.64
C THR A 196 -20.71 20.63 -17.92
N GLY A 197 -21.95 20.29 -18.31
CA GLY A 197 -22.84 19.37 -17.61
C GLY A 197 -22.13 18.19 -16.93
N SER A 198 -22.55 17.91 -15.70
CA SER A 198 -22.03 16.87 -14.80
C SER A 198 -21.45 15.66 -15.57
N PRO A 199 -20.11 15.53 -15.65
CA PRO A 199 -19.52 14.36 -16.27
C PRO A 199 -19.87 13.14 -15.43
N SER A 200 -20.22 12.03 -16.09
CA SER A 200 -20.51 10.77 -15.40
C SER A 200 -19.26 10.30 -14.64
N LYS A 201 -19.44 9.55 -13.53
CA LYS A 201 -18.32 8.92 -12.79
C LYS A 201 -17.33 8.19 -13.72
N THR A 202 -17.84 7.63 -14.83
CA THR A 202 -17.09 6.94 -15.87
C THR A 202 -16.15 7.87 -16.68
N SER A 203 -16.56 9.10 -16.95
CA SER A 203 -15.72 10.07 -17.69
C SER A 203 -14.59 10.62 -16.81
N TYR A 204 -14.79 10.70 -15.50
CA TYR A 204 -13.72 11.01 -14.54
C TYR A 204 -12.73 9.86 -14.39
N GLN A 205 -13.18 8.61 -14.33
CA GLN A 205 -12.29 7.42 -14.26
C GLN A 205 -11.46 7.24 -15.54
N ALA A 206 -12.04 7.57 -16.70
CA ALA A 206 -11.32 7.58 -17.98
C ALA A 206 -10.30 8.72 -18.06
N ALA A 207 -10.71 9.95 -17.69
CA ALA A 207 -9.80 11.09 -17.62
C ALA A 207 -8.67 10.86 -16.62
N THR A 208 -8.96 10.31 -15.44
CA THR A 208 -7.92 9.97 -14.46
C THR A 208 -6.96 8.90 -15.00
N LYS A 209 -7.43 7.84 -15.68
CA LYS A 209 -6.51 6.89 -16.35
C LYS A 209 -5.58 7.56 -17.36
N GLU A 210 -6.08 8.53 -18.15
CA GLU A 210 -5.25 9.30 -19.08
C GLU A 210 -4.32 10.32 -18.38
N TRP A 211 -4.65 10.76 -17.16
CA TRP A 211 -3.86 11.75 -16.39
C TRP A 211 -2.72 11.14 -15.56
N MET A 212 -2.70 9.81 -15.39
CA MET A 212 -2.08 9.21 -14.20
C MET A 212 -0.82 8.38 -14.45
N ALA A 213 -0.52 7.94 -15.67
CA ALA A 213 0.56 6.99 -15.94
C ALA A 213 2.00 7.56 -15.93
N LEU A 214 2.24 8.79 -15.45
CA LEU A 214 3.19 9.66 -16.17
C LEU A 214 4.18 10.47 -15.31
N ASP A 215 4.51 10.01 -14.10
CA ASP A 215 5.52 10.65 -13.22
C ASP A 215 6.43 9.62 -12.50
N TYR A 216 6.66 8.48 -13.14
CA TYR A 216 7.57 7.45 -12.66
C TYR A 216 8.46 6.93 -13.77
#